data_AF-A0A940NNN7-F1
#
_entry.id   AF-A0A940NNN7-F1
#
_cell.length_a   1.000
_cell.length_b   1.000
_cell.length_c   1.000
_cell.angle_alpha   90.00
_cell.angle_beta   90.00
_cell.angle_gamma   90.00
#
_symmetry.space_group_name_H-M   'P 1'
#
loop_
_entity.id
_entity.type
_entity.pdbx_description
1 polymer ?
#
loop_
_entity_poly.entity_id
_entity_poly.type
_entity_poly.pdbx_seq_one_letter_code
_entity_poly.pdbx_strand_id
1 'polypeptide(L)'
;KVGDRVLMPYIGQLPEGLYSAWGTYAEYNVVVDYKAMEEDGLTPDAYAFAQRIVPNNIDPVDAAMIITLREVYSTMGIFGFEAGKSLAILGLGPVGLSFVRLAKLMGMGPVIAMDLDDEKLALARELGADHVINTRGKSIPEEVRAILPEGVDYALDAVGVTGFIGDGMAIIKPDAKVCVYGISEAMTAPLDWSKNPYNWTLHFNQFPDKKLEGAAHDRIIEWIQNGTLDLKYFISHRIPFAEMGKAFDMIEAKEKMLKMVVYF
;
A
#
# COMPACT_ATOMS: atom_id res chain seq x y z
N LYS A 1 2.34 26.81 7.21
CA LYS A 1 3.09 28.09 7.23
C LYS A 1 4.38 27.94 6.43
N VAL A 2 5.03 29.06 6.05
CA VAL A 2 6.35 29.03 5.39
C VAL A 2 7.32 28.19 6.25
N GLY A 3 8.01 27.24 5.60
CA GLY A 3 8.95 26.32 6.24
C GLY A 3 8.35 24.96 6.65
N ASP A 4 7.02 24.79 6.60
CA ASP A 4 6.42 23.47 6.82
C ASP A 4 6.74 22.53 5.64
N ARG A 5 7.06 21.28 5.96
CA ARG A 5 7.21 20.20 4.99
C ARG A 5 5.86 19.56 4.75
N VAL A 6 5.45 19.40 3.49
CA VAL A 6 4.12 18.87 3.14
C VAL A 6 4.26 17.71 2.17
N LEU A 7 3.56 16.61 2.44
CA LEU A 7 3.48 15.47 1.54
C LEU A 7 2.45 15.68 0.45
N MET A 8 2.72 15.05 -0.70
CA MET A 8 1.83 15.01 -1.85
C MET A 8 1.36 16.40 -2.32
N PRO A 9 2.26 17.41 -2.39
CA PRO A 9 1.87 18.70 -2.95
C PRO A 9 1.45 18.49 -4.41
N TYR A 10 0.37 19.16 -4.80
CA TYR A 10 -0.26 18.98 -6.10
C TYR A 10 -0.63 20.33 -6.67
N ILE A 11 -0.29 20.52 -7.95
CA ILE A 11 -0.71 21.66 -8.74
C ILE A 11 -1.95 21.21 -9.48
N GLY A 12 -3.08 21.88 -9.23
CA GLY A 12 -4.39 21.62 -9.83
C GLY A 12 -4.39 21.72 -11.36
N GLN A 13 -4.97 22.79 -11.91
CA GLN A 13 -4.83 23.08 -13.33
C GLN A 13 -3.40 23.56 -13.61
N LEU A 14 -2.71 22.86 -14.50
CA LEU A 14 -1.41 23.28 -15.01
C LEU A 14 -1.60 24.33 -16.10
N PRO A 15 -0.68 25.31 -16.20
CA PRO A 15 -0.56 26.14 -17.40
C PRO A 15 -0.42 25.30 -18.66
N GLU A 16 -0.91 25.82 -19.78
CA GLU A 16 -0.79 25.17 -21.09
C GLU A 16 0.68 24.84 -21.41
N GLY A 17 0.94 23.62 -21.90
CA GLY A 17 2.28 23.12 -22.21
C GLY A 17 3.05 22.52 -21.03
N LEU A 18 2.51 22.56 -19.81
CA LEU A 18 3.05 21.83 -18.66
C LEU A 18 2.26 20.55 -18.40
N TYR A 19 3.00 19.46 -18.17
CA TYR A 19 2.46 18.15 -17.83
C TYR A 19 3.01 17.74 -16.47
N SER A 20 2.12 17.50 -15.51
CA SER A 20 2.52 16.97 -14.20
C SER A 20 2.54 15.45 -14.31
N ALA A 21 3.69 14.87 -13.95
CA ALA A 21 3.78 13.46 -13.69
C ALA A 21 3.64 13.23 -12.18
N TRP A 22 2.98 12.14 -11.82
CA TRP A 22 2.93 11.64 -10.46
C TRP A 22 4.35 11.33 -9.98
N GLY A 23 4.89 12.19 -9.10
CA GLY A 23 6.28 12.13 -8.66
C GLY A 23 6.87 13.53 -8.55
N THR A 24 7.09 13.99 -7.32
CA THR A 24 7.56 15.34 -7.02
C THR A 24 9.07 15.46 -7.26
N TYR A 25 9.51 15.50 -8.51
CA TYR A 25 10.86 15.97 -8.86
C TYR A 25 10.90 17.50 -8.86
N ALA A 26 10.49 18.12 -7.76
CA ALA A 26 10.38 19.57 -7.65
C ALA A 26 10.98 20.05 -6.34
N GLU A 27 11.85 21.07 -6.41
CA GLU A 27 12.39 21.75 -5.23
C GLU A 27 11.30 22.54 -4.47
N TYR A 28 10.28 23.01 -5.20
CA TYR A 28 9.14 23.76 -4.66
C TYR A 28 7.83 23.30 -5.32
N ASN A 29 6.74 23.33 -4.56
CA ASN A 29 5.42 22.94 -5.05
C ASN A 29 4.32 23.73 -4.32
N VAL A 30 3.10 23.69 -4.84
CA VAL A 30 1.94 24.42 -4.30
C VAL A 30 1.17 23.52 -3.34
N VAL A 31 0.79 24.09 -2.20
CA VAL A 31 -0.06 23.44 -1.20
C VAL A 31 -1.35 24.24 -1.06
N VAL A 32 -2.47 23.52 -1.01
CA VAL A 32 -3.82 24.05 -0.86
C VAL A 32 -4.21 23.93 0.61
N ASP A 33 -4.58 25.06 1.22
CA ASP A 33 -5.19 25.06 2.55
C ASP A 33 -6.68 24.73 2.41
N TYR A 34 -7.00 23.45 2.38
CA TYR A 34 -8.38 22.99 2.19
C TYR A 34 -9.31 23.44 3.32
N LYS A 35 -8.79 23.70 4.53
CA LYS A 35 -9.60 24.15 5.67
C LYS A 35 -10.01 25.61 5.48
N ALA A 36 -9.08 26.47 5.10
CA ALA A 36 -9.40 27.86 4.78
C ALA A 36 -10.42 27.94 3.62
N MET A 37 -10.28 27.09 2.60
CA MET A 37 -11.27 26.98 1.53
C MET A 37 -12.66 26.59 2.05
N GLU A 38 -12.76 25.57 2.92
CA GLU A 38 -14.03 25.16 3.52
C GLU A 38 -14.63 26.27 4.39
N GLU A 39 -13.82 27.00 5.15
CA GLU A 39 -14.23 28.17 5.95
C GLU A 39 -14.79 29.31 5.08
N ASP A 40 -14.22 29.50 3.88
CA ASP A 40 -14.69 30.45 2.87
C ASP A 40 -15.89 29.93 2.05
N GLY A 41 -16.40 28.73 2.35
CA GLY A 41 -17.53 28.10 1.64
C GLY A 41 -17.18 27.56 0.25
N LEU A 42 -15.90 27.40 -0.05
CA LEU A 42 -15.40 26.79 -1.28
C LEU A 42 -15.31 25.26 -1.14
N THR A 43 -15.41 24.55 -2.27
CA THR A 43 -15.20 23.10 -2.30
C THR A 43 -13.75 22.80 -2.71
N PRO A 44 -12.92 22.21 -1.83
CA PRO A 44 -11.56 21.83 -2.18
C PRO A 44 -11.53 20.72 -3.22
N ASP A 45 -10.49 20.72 -4.05
CA ASP A 45 -10.14 19.55 -4.88
C ASP A 45 -9.82 18.34 -3.99
N ALA A 46 -10.11 17.14 -4.47
CA ALA A 46 -9.95 15.92 -3.68
C ALA A 46 -8.50 15.72 -3.18
N TYR A 47 -7.49 16.10 -3.97
CA TYR A 47 -6.09 15.92 -3.59
C TYR A 47 -5.66 16.86 -2.46
N ALA A 48 -6.36 17.99 -2.27
CA ALA A 48 -6.08 18.92 -1.18
C ALA A 48 -6.21 18.23 0.20
N PHE A 49 -7.12 17.25 0.34
CA PHE A 49 -7.30 16.54 1.61
C PHE A 49 -6.11 15.66 2.00
N ALA A 50 -5.33 15.17 1.04
CA ALA A 50 -4.18 14.29 1.30
C ALA A 50 -2.84 15.07 1.41
N GLN A 51 -2.87 16.39 1.16
CA GLN A 51 -1.77 17.30 1.47
C GLN A 51 -1.65 17.49 2.98
N ARG A 52 -0.61 16.92 3.59
CA ARG A 52 -0.46 16.87 5.05
C ARG A 52 0.95 17.24 5.48
N ILE A 53 1.04 17.95 6.60
CA ILE A 53 2.31 18.42 7.16
C ILE A 53 3.08 17.26 7.76
N VAL A 54 4.36 17.14 7.41
CA VAL A 54 5.29 16.20 8.03
C VAL A 54 5.97 16.87 9.22
N PRO A 55 5.95 16.27 10.42
CA PRO A 55 6.73 16.72 11.56
C PRO A 55 8.24 16.84 11.23
N ASN A 56 8.87 17.91 11.70
CA ASN A 56 10.28 18.22 11.39
C ASN A 56 11.29 17.16 11.87
N ASN A 57 10.90 16.31 12.83
CA ASN A 57 11.74 15.22 13.33
C ASN A 57 11.71 13.96 12.46
N ILE A 58 10.89 13.92 11.41
CA ILE A 58 10.88 12.85 10.42
C ILE A 58 11.77 13.27 9.25
N ASP A 59 12.65 12.37 8.84
CA ASP A 59 13.51 12.57 7.67
C ASP A 59 12.66 12.77 6.40
N PRO A 60 12.88 13.85 5.64
CA PRO A 60 12.04 14.19 4.50
C PRO A 60 12.17 13.19 3.34
N VAL A 61 13.31 12.49 3.20
CA VAL A 61 13.50 11.45 2.18
C VAL A 61 12.65 10.24 2.55
N ASP A 62 12.75 9.81 3.81
CA ASP A 62 11.98 8.65 4.29
C ASP A 62 10.47 8.94 4.36
N ALA A 63 10.08 10.20 4.60
CA ALA A 63 8.69 10.65 4.66
C ALA A 63 7.89 10.34 3.39
N ALA A 64 8.56 10.17 2.23
CA ALA A 64 7.89 9.75 1.00
C ALA A 64 7.11 8.43 1.16
N MET A 65 7.56 7.53 2.04
CA MET A 65 6.88 6.26 2.32
C MET A 65 5.54 6.44 3.05
N ILE A 66 5.33 7.56 3.76
CA ILE A 66 4.08 7.86 4.46
C ILE A 66 2.90 7.91 3.49
N ILE A 67 3.12 8.32 2.23
CA ILE A 67 2.07 8.32 1.21
C ILE A 67 1.51 6.91 1.03
N THR A 68 2.37 5.93 0.73
CA THR A 68 1.97 4.53 0.55
C THR A 68 1.34 3.95 1.82
N LEU A 69 1.86 4.27 3.00
CA LEU A 69 1.29 3.79 4.27
C LEU A 69 -0.11 4.34 4.53
N ARG A 70 -0.38 5.61 4.21
CA ARG A 70 -1.72 6.20 4.32
C ARG A 70 -2.70 5.60 3.33
N GLU A 71 -2.28 5.39 2.09
CA GLU A 71 -3.10 4.76 1.04
C GLU A 71 -3.50 3.34 1.43
N VAL A 72 -2.55 2.56 1.94
CA VAL A 72 -2.81 1.20 2.41
C VAL A 72 -3.72 1.21 3.64
N TYR A 73 -3.42 2.02 4.65
CA TYR A 73 -4.22 2.08 5.88
C TYR A 73 -5.66 2.53 5.62
N SER A 74 -5.86 3.56 4.80
CA SER A 74 -7.22 3.99 4.42
C SER A 74 -7.96 2.91 3.64
N THR A 75 -7.26 2.21 2.74
CA THR A 75 -7.83 1.10 1.96
C THR A 75 -8.21 -0.10 2.82
N MET A 76 -7.47 -0.39 3.89
CA MET A 76 -7.85 -1.44 4.84
C MET A 76 -9.22 -1.15 5.47
N GLY A 77 -9.53 0.13 5.73
CA GLY A 77 -10.86 0.58 6.16
C GLY A 77 -11.93 0.36 5.09
N ILE A 78 -11.62 0.64 3.82
CA ILE A 78 -12.53 0.43 2.67
C ILE A 78 -12.83 -1.07 2.47
N PHE A 79 -11.80 -1.92 2.52
CA PHE A 79 -11.99 -3.37 2.49
C PHE A 79 -12.75 -3.90 3.72
N GLY A 80 -12.82 -3.11 4.79
CA GLY A 80 -13.47 -3.46 6.03
C GLY A 80 -12.71 -4.55 6.76
N PHE A 81 -11.39 -4.40 6.85
CA PHE A 81 -10.52 -5.27 7.63
C PHE A 81 -10.75 -5.05 9.12
N GLU A 82 -10.91 -6.14 9.87
CA GLU A 82 -11.28 -6.11 11.28
C GLU A 82 -10.21 -6.80 12.15
N ALA A 83 -10.02 -6.31 13.37
CA ALA A 83 -9.16 -6.94 14.36
C ALA A 83 -9.60 -8.38 14.67
N GLY A 84 -8.66 -9.27 14.94
CA GLY A 84 -8.92 -10.69 15.24
C GLY A 84 -9.33 -11.54 14.03
N LYS A 85 -9.38 -10.98 12.82
CA LYS A 85 -9.65 -11.70 11.58
C LYS A 85 -8.37 -12.08 10.85
N SER A 86 -8.40 -13.19 10.12
CA SER A 86 -7.25 -13.67 9.35
C SER A 86 -7.12 -12.98 8.00
N LEU A 87 -5.88 -12.78 7.55
CA LEU A 87 -5.56 -12.10 6.29
C LEU A 87 -4.44 -12.85 5.56
N ALA A 88 -4.72 -13.33 4.35
CA ALA A 88 -3.72 -13.81 3.42
C ALA A 88 -3.33 -12.71 2.42
N ILE A 89 -2.04 -12.44 2.26
CA ILE A 89 -1.52 -11.37 1.39
C ILE A 89 -0.64 -12.00 0.30
N LEU A 90 -1.05 -11.85 -0.95
CA LEU A 90 -0.31 -12.27 -2.14
C LEU A 90 0.50 -11.09 -2.68
N GLY A 91 1.83 -11.24 -2.66
CA GLY A 91 2.80 -10.25 -3.09
C GLY A 91 3.32 -9.39 -1.94
N LEU A 92 4.64 -9.32 -1.80
CA LEU A 92 5.34 -8.58 -0.75
C LEU A 92 6.24 -7.48 -1.32
N GLY A 93 5.73 -6.76 -2.32
CA GLY A 93 6.27 -5.44 -2.68
C GLY A 93 6.03 -4.41 -1.56
N PRO A 94 6.39 -3.13 -1.78
CA PRO A 94 6.22 -2.07 -0.77
C PRO A 94 4.79 -1.98 -0.22
N VAL A 95 3.79 -2.17 -1.08
CA VAL A 95 2.36 -2.20 -0.70
C VAL A 95 2.04 -3.42 0.15
N GLY A 96 2.41 -4.62 -0.30
CA GLY A 96 2.13 -5.87 0.43
C GLY A 96 2.77 -5.91 1.81
N LEU A 97 4.03 -5.47 1.93
CA LEU A 97 4.72 -5.33 3.22
C LEU A 97 4.06 -4.27 4.12
N SER A 98 3.52 -3.20 3.53
CA SER A 98 2.73 -2.21 4.28
C SER A 98 1.46 -2.84 4.83
N PHE A 99 0.73 -3.64 4.04
CA PHE A 99 -0.44 -4.39 4.52
C PHE A 99 -0.07 -5.35 5.65
N VAL A 100 1.05 -6.09 5.54
CA VAL A 100 1.54 -6.96 6.62
C VAL A 100 1.69 -6.15 7.91
N ARG A 101 2.45 -5.06 7.87
CA ARG A 101 2.76 -4.29 9.09
C ARG A 101 1.51 -3.66 9.68
N LEU A 102 0.69 -3.03 8.85
CA LEU A 102 -0.51 -2.31 9.28
C LEU A 102 -1.60 -3.27 9.79
N ALA A 103 -1.74 -4.45 9.18
CA ALA A 103 -2.64 -5.51 9.67
C ALA A 103 -2.28 -5.93 11.10
N LYS A 104 -0.98 -6.09 11.40
CA LYS A 104 -0.54 -6.40 12.76
C LYS A 104 -0.78 -5.26 13.74
N LEU A 105 -0.54 -4.01 13.33
CA LEU A 105 -0.84 -2.84 14.15
C LEU A 105 -2.35 -2.67 14.42
N MET A 106 -3.20 -3.13 13.49
CA MET A 106 -4.66 -3.18 13.65
C MET A 106 -5.16 -4.38 14.46
N GLY A 107 -4.26 -5.27 14.93
CA GLY A 107 -4.65 -6.44 15.71
C GLY A 107 -5.26 -7.57 14.88
N MET A 108 -5.02 -7.61 13.56
CA MET A 108 -5.42 -8.73 12.71
C MET A 108 -4.53 -9.96 12.95
N GLY A 109 -5.08 -11.15 12.71
CA GLY A 109 -4.33 -12.39 12.84
C GLY A 109 -5.17 -13.66 12.71
N PRO A 110 -4.57 -14.76 12.22
CA PRO A 110 -3.22 -14.82 11.68
C PRO A 110 -3.09 -14.11 10.32
N VAL A 111 -1.95 -13.45 10.10
CA VAL A 111 -1.52 -12.82 8.85
C VAL A 111 -0.56 -13.76 8.14
N ILE A 112 -0.94 -14.18 6.94
CA ILE A 112 -0.17 -15.10 6.08
C ILE A 112 0.39 -14.29 4.90
N ALA A 113 1.70 -14.10 4.86
CA ALA A 113 2.39 -13.31 3.85
C ALA A 113 3.04 -14.21 2.78
N MET A 114 2.80 -13.93 1.50
CA MET A 114 3.19 -14.84 0.41
C MET A 114 3.89 -14.10 -0.73
N ASP A 115 5.04 -14.63 -1.16
CA ASP A 115 5.83 -14.12 -2.28
C ASP A 115 6.71 -15.26 -2.83
N LEU A 116 7.39 -15.03 -3.95
CA LEU A 116 8.36 -15.95 -4.54
C LEU A 116 9.78 -15.73 -4.00
N ASP A 117 10.00 -14.63 -3.27
CA ASP A 117 11.30 -14.14 -2.81
C ASP A 117 11.49 -14.31 -1.31
N ASP A 118 12.49 -15.11 -0.92
CA ASP A 118 12.76 -15.44 0.48
C ASP A 118 13.23 -14.24 1.33
N GLU A 119 13.86 -13.22 0.73
CA GLU A 119 14.26 -12.02 1.47
C GLU A 119 13.04 -11.17 1.82
N LYS A 120 12.07 -11.06 0.91
CA LYS A 120 10.80 -10.38 1.19
C LYS A 120 10.00 -11.13 2.25
N LEU A 121 10.03 -12.46 2.22
CA LEU A 121 9.40 -13.30 3.23
C LEU A 121 10.08 -13.15 4.60
N ALA A 122 11.42 -13.05 4.64
CA ALA A 122 12.15 -12.76 5.86
C ALA A 122 11.74 -11.40 6.45
N LEU A 123 11.72 -10.35 5.62
CA LEU A 123 11.27 -9.02 6.03
C LEU A 123 9.80 -9.02 6.49
N ALA A 124 8.91 -9.77 5.84
CA ALA A 124 7.53 -9.89 6.28
C ALA A 124 7.41 -10.50 7.68
N ARG A 125 8.26 -11.48 8.03
CA ARG A 125 8.33 -12.01 9.42
C ARG A 125 8.77 -10.91 10.39
N GLU A 126 9.81 -10.14 10.05
CA GLU A 126 10.28 -9.02 10.88
C GLU A 126 9.20 -7.95 11.10
N LEU A 127 8.38 -7.68 10.07
CA LEU A 127 7.25 -6.77 10.16
C LEU A 127 6.04 -7.32 10.94
N GLY A 128 6.06 -8.62 11.25
CA GLY A 128 5.13 -9.28 12.17
C GLY A 128 4.17 -10.29 11.53
N ALA A 129 4.38 -10.72 10.28
CA ALA A 129 3.58 -11.80 9.70
C ALA A 129 3.65 -13.07 10.57
N ASP A 130 2.50 -13.68 10.84
CA ASP A 130 2.41 -14.89 11.68
C ASP A 130 2.89 -16.12 10.91
N HIS A 131 2.62 -16.17 9.60
CA HIS A 131 3.11 -17.18 8.69
C HIS A 131 3.63 -16.56 7.41
N VAL A 132 4.60 -17.21 6.78
CA VAL A 132 5.04 -16.83 5.43
C VAL A 132 5.16 -18.06 4.53
N ILE A 133 4.79 -17.91 3.26
CA ILE A 133 4.80 -19.00 2.27
C ILE A 133 5.58 -18.54 1.04
N ASN A 134 6.61 -19.30 0.68
CA ASN A 134 7.22 -19.19 -0.64
C ASN A 134 6.34 -19.93 -1.65
N THR A 135 5.74 -19.20 -2.58
CA THR A 135 4.74 -19.74 -3.53
C THR A 135 5.36 -20.45 -4.74
N ARG A 136 6.71 -20.48 -4.84
CA ARG A 136 7.41 -21.03 -6.00
C ARG A 136 7.17 -22.53 -6.15
N GLY A 137 6.48 -22.91 -7.22
CA GLY A 137 6.17 -24.30 -7.53
C GLY A 137 5.20 -24.95 -6.52
N LYS A 138 4.45 -24.14 -5.78
CA LYS A 138 3.50 -24.61 -4.75
C LYS A 138 2.07 -24.21 -5.08
N SER A 139 1.12 -25.00 -4.58
CA SER A 139 -0.31 -24.66 -4.60
C SER A 139 -0.61 -23.71 -3.44
N ILE A 140 -0.92 -22.44 -3.75
CA ILE A 140 -1.34 -21.45 -2.74
C ILE A 140 -2.52 -21.98 -1.91
N PRO A 141 -3.58 -22.56 -2.52
CA PRO A 141 -4.69 -23.09 -1.74
C PRO A 141 -4.30 -24.17 -0.74
N GLU A 142 -3.46 -25.12 -1.13
CA GLU A 142 -3.03 -26.20 -0.23
C GLU A 142 -2.21 -25.68 0.95
N GLU A 143 -1.28 -24.76 0.70
CA GLU A 143 -0.42 -24.19 1.75
C GLU A 143 -1.22 -23.34 2.74
N VAL A 144 -2.18 -22.53 2.26
CA VAL A 144 -3.04 -21.74 3.16
C VAL A 144 -3.98 -22.64 3.95
N ARG A 145 -4.58 -23.67 3.32
CA ARG A 145 -5.48 -24.62 3.99
C ARG A 145 -4.76 -25.50 5.02
N ALA A 146 -3.45 -25.73 4.85
CA ALA A 146 -2.65 -26.41 5.86
C ALA A 146 -2.49 -25.59 7.16
N ILE A 147 -2.52 -24.25 7.06
CA ILE A 147 -2.45 -23.33 8.21
C ILE A 147 -3.85 -23.05 8.77
N LEU A 148 -4.81 -22.78 7.88
CA LEU A 148 -6.20 -22.49 8.19
C LEU A 148 -7.13 -23.38 7.34
N PRO A 149 -7.51 -24.57 7.83
CA PRO A 149 -8.34 -25.51 7.08
C PRO A 149 -9.66 -24.90 6.57
N GLU A 150 -10.31 -24.08 7.40
CA GLU A 150 -11.56 -23.39 7.05
C GLU A 150 -11.36 -22.22 6.09
N GLY A 151 -10.13 -21.74 5.93
CA GLY A 151 -9.77 -20.60 5.07
C GLY A 151 -9.67 -19.28 5.82
N VAL A 152 -9.41 -18.20 5.08
CA VAL A 152 -9.19 -16.86 5.63
C VAL A 152 -10.44 -15.99 5.59
N ASP A 153 -10.54 -15.00 6.49
CA ASP A 153 -11.56 -13.95 6.44
C ASP A 153 -11.32 -12.98 5.27
N TYR A 154 -10.05 -12.71 4.94
CA TYR A 154 -9.66 -11.86 3.83
C TYR A 154 -8.50 -12.48 3.04
N ALA A 155 -8.63 -12.53 1.71
CA ALA A 155 -7.54 -12.79 0.79
C ALA A 155 -7.25 -11.51 0.00
N LEU A 156 -6.01 -11.04 0.00
CA LEU A 156 -5.60 -9.78 -0.61
C LEU A 156 -4.59 -10.00 -1.73
N ASP A 157 -4.93 -9.56 -2.93
CA ASP A 157 -4.00 -9.39 -4.04
C ASP A 157 -3.36 -7.99 -3.99
N ALA A 158 -2.07 -7.94 -3.66
CA ALA A 158 -1.26 -6.72 -3.66
C ALA A 158 -0.37 -6.58 -4.92
N VAL A 159 -0.54 -7.45 -5.93
CA VAL A 159 0.26 -7.47 -7.17
C VAL A 159 -0.57 -7.07 -8.39
N GLY A 160 -1.78 -7.63 -8.56
CA GLY A 160 -2.61 -7.45 -9.75
C GLY A 160 -2.48 -8.59 -10.75
N VAL A 161 -2.04 -9.77 -10.28
CA VAL A 161 -2.04 -10.98 -11.12
C VAL A 161 -3.44 -11.55 -11.11
N THR A 162 -4.07 -11.63 -12.28
CA THR A 162 -5.50 -12.03 -12.41
C THR A 162 -5.78 -13.42 -11.83
N GLY A 163 -4.80 -14.33 -11.89
CA GLY A 163 -4.87 -15.65 -11.27
C GLY A 163 -5.02 -15.60 -9.74
N PHE A 164 -4.50 -14.57 -9.07
CA PHE A 164 -4.60 -14.42 -7.61
C PHE A 164 -6.03 -14.18 -7.12
N ILE A 165 -6.93 -13.72 -8.00
CA ILE A 165 -8.35 -13.66 -7.68
C ILE A 165 -8.89 -15.09 -7.48
N GLY A 166 -8.53 -16.01 -8.39
CA GLY A 166 -8.89 -17.43 -8.30
C GLY A 166 -8.25 -18.11 -7.08
N ASP A 167 -6.97 -17.85 -6.82
CA ASP A 167 -6.31 -18.35 -5.61
C ASP A 167 -6.99 -17.83 -4.34
N GLY A 168 -7.32 -16.53 -4.31
CA GLY A 168 -8.09 -15.87 -3.24
C GLY A 168 -9.44 -16.55 -3.02
N MET A 169 -10.19 -16.78 -4.10
CA MET A 169 -11.46 -17.50 -4.08
C MET A 169 -11.34 -18.91 -3.48
N ALA A 170 -10.23 -19.61 -3.71
CA ALA A 170 -10.00 -20.95 -3.20
C ALA A 170 -9.59 -21.00 -1.72
N ILE A 171 -9.08 -19.91 -1.16
CA ILE A 171 -8.58 -19.85 0.23
C ILE A 171 -9.50 -19.16 1.23
N ILE A 172 -10.56 -18.49 0.77
CA ILE A 172 -11.52 -17.84 1.66
C ILE A 172 -12.51 -18.82 2.29
N LYS A 173 -13.05 -18.44 3.47
CA LYS A 173 -14.16 -19.13 4.13
C LYS A 173 -15.53 -18.51 3.78
N PRO A 174 -16.68 -19.05 4.22
CA PRO A 174 -17.97 -18.39 4.02
C PRO A 174 -18.00 -16.96 4.58
N ASP A 175 -18.73 -16.07 3.91
CA ASP A 175 -18.91 -14.65 4.25
C ASP A 175 -17.62 -13.80 4.21
N ALA A 176 -16.53 -14.35 3.69
CA ALA A 176 -15.23 -13.70 3.57
C ALA A 176 -15.10 -12.85 2.29
N LYS A 177 -13.96 -12.15 2.16
CA LYS A 177 -13.69 -11.26 1.02
C LYS A 177 -12.39 -11.60 0.30
N VAL A 178 -12.44 -11.53 -1.03
CA VAL A 178 -11.26 -11.39 -1.88
C VAL A 178 -11.11 -9.90 -2.21
N CYS A 179 -10.00 -9.31 -1.80
CA CYS A 179 -9.68 -7.90 -1.93
C CYS A 179 -8.58 -7.73 -2.98
N VAL A 180 -8.78 -6.83 -3.93
CA VAL A 180 -7.83 -6.59 -5.03
C VAL A 180 -7.36 -5.15 -4.94
N TYR A 181 -6.10 -4.98 -4.54
CA TYR A 181 -5.40 -3.70 -4.53
C TYR A 181 -4.49 -3.56 -5.75
N GLY A 182 -3.83 -4.65 -6.13
CA GLY A 182 -2.91 -4.65 -7.26
C GLY A 182 -3.62 -4.37 -8.59
N ILE A 183 -2.87 -3.82 -9.54
CA ILE A 183 -3.38 -3.35 -10.83
C ILE A 183 -2.89 -4.29 -11.92
N SER A 184 -3.82 -4.97 -12.59
CA SER A 184 -3.49 -5.93 -13.65
C SER A 184 -3.33 -5.25 -15.00
N GLU A 185 -2.23 -5.51 -15.72
CA GLU A 185 -2.10 -5.06 -17.12
C GLU A 185 -3.22 -5.61 -18.04
N ALA A 186 -3.75 -6.81 -17.74
CA ALA A 186 -4.77 -7.44 -18.56
C ALA A 186 -6.17 -6.83 -18.37
N MET A 187 -6.41 -6.12 -17.25
CA MET A 187 -7.68 -5.47 -16.88
C MET A 187 -8.94 -6.36 -17.02
N THR A 188 -8.75 -7.69 -17.05
CA THR A 188 -9.80 -8.69 -17.26
C THR A 188 -9.39 -10.00 -16.57
N ALA A 189 -10.35 -10.72 -16.00
CA ALA A 189 -10.12 -12.01 -15.37
C ALA A 189 -11.32 -12.95 -15.58
N PRO A 190 -11.12 -14.18 -16.06
CA PRO A 190 -12.18 -15.20 -16.06
C PRO A 190 -12.39 -15.71 -14.63
N LEU A 191 -13.63 -15.76 -14.17
CA LEU A 191 -13.98 -16.23 -12.82
C LEU A 191 -14.86 -17.48 -12.90
N ASP A 192 -14.48 -18.54 -12.18
CA ASP A 192 -15.29 -19.73 -11.93
C ASP A 192 -15.53 -19.85 -10.42
N TRP A 193 -16.76 -19.52 -10.00
CA TRP A 193 -17.17 -19.58 -8.60
C TRP A 193 -17.93 -20.86 -8.24
N SER A 194 -17.91 -21.88 -9.10
CA SER A 194 -18.65 -23.14 -8.88
C SER A 194 -18.27 -23.86 -7.59
N LYS A 195 -17.09 -23.58 -7.03
CA LYS A 195 -16.55 -24.18 -5.79
C LYS A 195 -16.51 -23.21 -4.61
N ASN A 196 -16.99 -21.98 -4.77
CA ASN A 196 -16.98 -20.97 -3.71
C ASN A 196 -18.15 -21.15 -2.74
N PRO A 197 -18.04 -20.60 -1.51
CA PRO A 197 -19.17 -20.48 -0.60
C PRO A 197 -20.34 -19.72 -1.26
N TYR A 198 -21.57 -19.95 -0.79
CA TYR A 198 -22.74 -19.23 -1.31
C TYR A 198 -22.65 -17.71 -1.11
N ASN A 199 -22.03 -17.28 -0.01
CA ASN A 199 -21.84 -15.88 0.33
C ASN A 199 -20.35 -15.56 0.42
N TRP A 200 -19.91 -14.58 -0.35
CA TRP A 200 -18.56 -14.01 -0.32
C TRP A 200 -18.57 -12.69 -1.10
N THR A 201 -17.51 -11.89 -0.98
CA THR A 201 -17.38 -10.62 -1.72
C THR A 201 -16.08 -10.60 -2.51
N LEU A 202 -16.13 -10.11 -3.75
CA LEU A 202 -14.96 -9.67 -4.50
C LEU A 202 -14.93 -8.13 -4.50
N HIS A 203 -13.88 -7.53 -3.96
CA HIS A 203 -13.78 -6.09 -3.77
C HIS A 203 -12.50 -5.53 -4.37
N PHE A 204 -12.62 -4.70 -5.41
CA PHE A 204 -11.51 -3.94 -5.97
C PHE A 204 -11.42 -2.56 -5.31
N ASN A 205 -10.23 -2.18 -4.86
CA ASN A 205 -9.92 -0.81 -4.48
C ASN A 205 -8.49 -0.48 -4.90
N GLN A 206 -8.35 0.02 -6.13
CA GLN A 206 -7.06 0.25 -6.80
C GLN A 206 -6.67 1.72 -6.84
N PHE A 207 -7.57 2.62 -6.42
CA PHE A 207 -7.31 4.05 -6.33
C PHE A 207 -7.71 4.55 -4.94
N PRO A 208 -6.84 5.28 -4.24
CA PRO A 208 -7.13 5.74 -2.89
C PRO A 208 -8.14 6.89 -2.88
N ASP A 209 -9.08 6.86 -1.93
CA ASP A 209 -9.87 8.03 -1.58
C ASP A 209 -8.96 9.03 -0.85
N LYS A 210 -8.78 10.22 -1.43
CA LYS A 210 -7.84 11.24 -0.91
C LYS A 210 -8.29 11.87 0.40
N LYS A 211 -9.58 11.87 0.70
CA LYS A 211 -10.09 12.33 2.00
C LYS A 211 -9.77 11.32 3.09
N LEU A 212 -9.97 10.03 2.82
CA LEU A 212 -9.62 8.95 3.75
C LEU A 212 -8.09 8.80 3.91
N GLU A 213 -7.31 8.94 2.84
CA GLU A 213 -5.85 9.00 2.90
C GLU A 213 -5.37 10.17 3.78
N GLY A 214 -5.99 11.34 3.61
CA GLY A 214 -5.73 12.50 4.48
C GLY A 214 -6.02 12.22 5.95
N ALA A 215 -7.15 11.58 6.24
CA ALA A 215 -7.56 11.21 7.60
C ALA A 215 -6.66 10.14 8.23
N ALA A 216 -6.05 9.26 7.42
CA ALA A 216 -5.08 8.26 7.87
C ALA A 216 -3.76 8.86 8.40
N HIS A 217 -3.43 10.10 8.02
CA HIS A 217 -2.11 10.68 8.25
C HIS A 217 -1.71 10.73 9.72
N ASP A 218 -2.57 11.24 10.59
CA ASP A 218 -2.23 11.46 12.00
C ASP A 218 -1.92 10.13 12.72
N ARG A 219 -2.64 9.06 12.37
CA ARG A 219 -2.38 7.72 12.90
C ARG A 219 -1.04 7.15 12.44
N ILE A 220 -0.70 7.33 11.17
CA ILE A 220 0.61 6.89 10.63
C ILE A 220 1.73 7.66 11.32
N ILE A 221 1.60 8.98 11.48
CA ILE A 221 2.58 9.81 12.19
C ILE A 221 2.74 9.36 13.64
N GLU A 222 1.65 9.08 14.36
CA GLU A 222 1.67 8.57 15.73
C GLU A 222 2.51 7.29 15.83
N TRP A 223 2.27 6.32 14.95
CA TRP A 223 3.03 5.06 14.94
C TRP A 223 4.51 5.25 14.58
N ILE A 224 4.84 6.23 13.74
CA ILE A 224 6.24 6.55 13.44
C ILE A 224 6.93 7.17 14.65
N GLN A 225 6.30 8.18 15.25
CA GLN A 225 6.90 8.94 16.36
C GLN A 225 7.06 8.11 17.63
N ASN A 226 6.19 7.14 17.88
CA ASN A 226 6.32 6.22 19.01
C ASN A 226 7.22 5.00 18.70
N GLY A 227 7.79 4.91 17.50
CA GLY A 227 8.72 3.84 17.10
C GLY A 227 8.06 2.51 16.76
N THR A 228 6.73 2.43 16.70
CA THR A 228 6.02 1.20 16.28
C THR A 228 6.02 1.01 14.75
N LEU A 229 6.33 2.04 13.97
CA LEU A 229 6.45 1.96 12.52
C LEU A 229 7.73 2.66 12.06
N ASP A 230 8.71 1.88 11.62
CA ASP A 230 9.96 2.43 11.07
C ASP A 230 9.89 2.41 9.53
N LEU A 231 10.02 3.59 8.92
CA LEU A 231 9.96 3.80 7.48
C LEU A 231 11.13 3.12 6.74
N LYS A 232 12.25 2.89 7.42
CA LYS A 232 13.48 2.35 6.81
C LYS A 232 13.30 0.93 6.29
N TYR A 233 12.41 0.14 6.89
CA TYR A 233 12.11 -1.23 6.43
C TYR A 233 11.53 -1.28 5.01
N PHE A 234 10.97 -0.17 4.53
CA PHE A 234 10.29 -0.14 3.23
C PHE A 234 11.15 0.47 2.12
N ILE A 235 12.26 1.15 2.47
CA ILE A 235 13.11 1.90 1.53
C ILE A 235 14.43 1.16 1.34
N SER A 236 14.60 0.54 0.19
CA SER A 236 15.82 -0.19 -0.17
C SER A 236 16.90 0.72 -0.75
N HIS A 237 16.52 1.79 -1.46
CA HIS A 237 17.47 2.65 -2.16
C HIS A 237 17.16 4.13 -1.95
N ARG A 238 18.21 4.93 -1.73
CA ARG A 238 18.18 6.39 -1.67
C ARG A 238 19.20 6.91 -2.67
N ILE A 239 18.74 7.51 -3.76
CA ILE A 239 19.58 7.94 -4.88
C ILE A 239 19.56 9.46 -4.96
N PRO A 240 20.70 10.16 -4.97
CA PRO A 240 20.71 11.61 -5.19
C PRO A 240 20.23 11.92 -6.61
N PHE A 241 19.53 13.04 -6.80
CA PHE A 241 18.98 13.45 -8.10
C PHE A 241 20.05 13.56 -9.18
N ALA A 242 21.28 13.95 -8.82
CA ALA A 242 22.43 13.97 -9.71
C ALA A 242 22.78 12.60 -10.33
N GLU A 243 22.31 11.51 -9.71
CA GLU A 243 22.51 10.12 -10.17
C GLU A 243 21.23 9.49 -10.74
N MET A 244 20.24 10.30 -11.13
CA MET A 244 18.96 9.81 -11.66
C MET A 244 19.12 8.83 -12.84
N GLY A 245 20.15 8.99 -13.68
CA GLY A 245 20.46 8.04 -14.75
C GLY A 245 20.67 6.61 -14.21
N LYS A 246 21.40 6.45 -13.11
CA LYS A 246 21.62 5.15 -12.47
C LYS A 246 20.33 4.55 -11.92
N ALA A 247 19.43 5.38 -11.39
CA ALA A 247 18.12 4.93 -10.93
C ALA A 247 17.32 4.25 -12.06
N PHE A 248 17.34 4.84 -13.26
CA PHE A 248 16.72 4.24 -14.43
C PHE A 248 17.44 2.96 -14.89
N ASP A 249 18.78 2.96 -14.91
CA ASP A 249 19.56 1.76 -15.27
C ASP A 249 19.20 0.56 -14.36
N MET A 250 19.06 0.78 -13.05
CA MET A 250 18.67 -0.26 -12.08
C MET A 250 17.25 -0.79 -12.35
N ILE A 251 16.32 0.09 -12.72
CA ILE A 251 14.94 -0.29 -13.05
C ILE A 251 14.91 -1.13 -14.33
N GLU A 252 15.63 -0.71 -15.37
CA GLU A 252 15.74 -1.45 -16.64
C GLU A 252 16.39 -2.82 -16.45
N ALA A 253 17.43 -2.88 -15.62
CA ALA A 253 18.10 -4.12 -15.24
C ALA A 253 17.24 -5.03 -14.33
N LYS A 254 16.05 -4.58 -13.91
CA LYS A 254 15.15 -5.26 -12.97
C LYS A 254 15.87 -5.68 -11.69
N GLU A 255 16.74 -4.81 -11.20
CA GLU A 255 17.44 -5.05 -9.94
C GLU A 255 16.44 -5.25 -8.81
N LYS A 256 16.82 -6.11 -7.87
CA LYS A 256 15.99 -6.41 -6.72
C LYS A 256 15.90 -5.17 -5.83
N MET A 257 14.72 -4.59 -5.75
CA MET A 257 14.45 -3.39 -4.95
C MET A 257 13.03 -3.46 -4.34
N LEU A 258 12.85 -2.77 -3.22
CA LEU A 258 11.54 -2.51 -2.64
C LEU A 258 11.03 -1.14 -3.09
N LYS A 259 11.54 -0.08 -2.43
CA LYS A 259 11.25 1.31 -2.77
C LYS A 259 12.57 2.04 -2.98
N MET A 260 12.65 2.74 -4.10
CA MET A 260 13.69 3.73 -4.37
C MET A 260 13.11 5.12 -4.12
N VAL A 261 13.86 5.94 -3.40
CA VAL A 261 13.56 7.36 -3.20
C VAL A 261 14.68 8.19 -3.81
N VAL A 262 14.31 9.20 -4.58
CA VAL A 262 15.23 10.18 -5.15
C VAL A 262 15.20 11.44 -4.31
N TYR A 263 16.36 12.00 -3.96
CA TYR A 263 16.47 13.20 -3.14
C TYR A 263 17.39 14.26 -3.77
N PHE A 264 17.13 15.54 -3.47
CA PHE A 264 17.93 16.68 -3.91
C PHE A 264 19.01 17.02 -2.88
#